data_AF-C6M0X6-F1
#
_entry.id   AF-C6M0X6-F1
#
_cell.length_a   1.000
_cell.length_b   1.000
_cell.length_c   1.000
_cell.angle_alpha   90.00
_cell.angle_beta   90.00
_cell.angle_gamma   90.00
#
_symmetry.space_group_name_H-M   'P 1'
#
loop_
_entity.id
_entity.type
_entity.pdbx_description
1 polymer ?
#
loop_
_entity_poly.entity_id
_entity_poly.type
_entity_poly.pdbx_seq_one_letter_code
_entity_poly.pdbx_strand_id
1 'polypeptide(L)'
;MGLCCLLLIFRRPIPIPTMNPKTLQDFLHAHIPATALLDLSVLETTADQTVLFAPHAPNRNHKNTAFGGSIALAATVGGWATVYLHCPESDGNIVIQEGTTRYLRPARGNLTIITRSPPAEEWQKLKTMFERHKKEKSPCKPKSIRKTNWLPSLTDVLSYWDKVSAVS
;
A
#
# COMPACT_ATOMS: atom_id res chain seq x y z
N MET A 1 -11.76 -25.01 13.02
CA MET A 1 -10.42 -24.39 12.94
C MET A 1 -10.33 -23.66 11.60
N GLY A 2 -10.37 -22.36 11.42
CA GLY A 2 -10.35 -21.19 12.29
C GLY A 2 -10.00 -20.02 11.34
N LEU A 3 -10.97 -19.57 10.54
CA LEU A 3 -10.76 -18.61 9.45
C LEU A 3 -11.07 -17.20 9.96
N CYS A 4 -10.02 -16.45 10.32
CA CYS A 4 -10.13 -15.05 10.69
C CYS A 4 -10.22 -14.20 9.41
N CYS A 5 -11.41 -14.15 8.79
CA CYS A 5 -11.74 -13.22 7.71
C CYS A 5 -12.19 -11.89 8.33
N LEU A 6 -11.25 -11.00 8.62
CA LEU A 6 -11.58 -9.62 8.95
C LEU A 6 -11.76 -8.83 7.63
N LEU A 7 -12.97 -8.93 7.08
CA LEU A 7 -13.43 -8.11 5.96
C LEU A 7 -13.69 -6.67 6.48
N LEU A 8 -12.66 -5.84 6.56
CA LEU A 8 -12.85 -4.40 6.80
C LEU A 8 -13.19 -3.71 5.49
N ILE A 9 -14.47 -3.79 5.08
CA ILE A 9 -15.03 -2.89 4.07
C ILE A 9 -15.25 -1.55 4.77
N PHE A 10 -14.28 -0.65 4.66
CA PHE A 10 -14.41 0.74 5.12
C PHE A 10 -15.46 1.45 4.26
N ARG A 11 -16.62 1.75 4.86
CA ARG A 11 -17.82 2.32 4.19
C ARG A 11 -17.86 3.84 4.13
N ARG A 12 -16.76 4.55 4.35
CA ARG A 12 -16.72 6.02 4.22
C ARG A 12 -15.69 6.43 3.19
N PRO A 13 -16.08 7.25 2.19
CA PRO A 13 -15.15 7.97 1.34
C PRO A 13 -14.08 8.62 2.19
N ILE A 14 -12.83 8.26 1.98
CA ILE A 14 -11.72 8.96 2.62
C ILE A 14 -11.45 10.18 1.71
N PRO A 15 -11.64 11.43 2.19
CA PRO A 15 -11.43 12.60 1.37
C PRO A 15 -10.00 12.62 0.84
N ILE A 16 -9.85 12.95 -0.44
CA ILE A 16 -8.56 12.96 -1.14
C ILE A 16 -8.22 14.42 -1.46
N PRO A 17 -7.84 15.24 -0.46
CA PRO A 17 -7.19 16.50 -0.76
C PRO A 17 -5.82 16.18 -1.37
N THR A 18 -5.21 17.16 -2.04
CA THR A 18 -3.78 17.10 -2.39
C THR A 18 -3.00 16.98 -1.08
N MET A 19 -2.66 15.76 -0.66
CA MET A 19 -2.03 15.51 0.64
C MET A 19 -0.55 15.81 0.53
N ASN A 20 -0.10 16.79 1.31
CA ASN A 20 1.33 16.98 1.52
C ASN A 20 1.89 15.81 2.38
N PRO A 21 3.22 15.61 2.43
CA PRO A 21 3.83 14.50 3.15
C PRO A 21 3.38 14.39 4.61
N LYS A 22 3.30 15.52 5.33
CA LYS A 22 2.90 15.52 6.74
C LYS A 22 1.46 15.08 6.94
N THR A 23 0.52 15.56 6.12
CA THR A 23 -0.88 15.14 6.19
C THR A 23 -1.02 13.65 5.91
N LEU A 24 -0.25 13.11 4.97
CA LEU A 24 -0.25 11.68 4.67
C LEU A 24 0.33 10.87 5.84
N GLN A 25 1.40 11.33 6.46
CA GLN A 25 1.97 10.70 7.65
C GLN A 25 0.95 10.63 8.79
N ASP A 26 0.32 11.76 9.12
CA ASP A 26 -0.67 11.84 10.20
C ASP A 26 -1.86 10.91 9.90
N PHE A 27 -2.29 10.83 8.64
CA PHE A 27 -3.32 9.90 8.19
C PHE A 27 -2.89 8.43 8.33
N LEU A 28 -1.69 8.07 7.88
CA LEU A 28 -1.17 6.71 7.98
C LEU A 28 -1.05 6.28 9.45
N HIS A 29 -0.58 7.17 10.32
CA HIS A 29 -0.48 6.92 11.77
C HIS A 29 -1.86 6.67 12.39
N ALA A 30 -2.87 7.43 12.00
CA ALA A 30 -4.23 7.30 12.51
C ALA A 30 -4.94 6.02 12.02
N HIS A 31 -4.72 5.60 10.78
CA HIS A 31 -5.49 4.52 10.14
C HIS A 31 -4.72 3.19 10.01
N ILE A 32 -3.39 3.22 10.11
CA ILE A 32 -2.52 2.05 10.14
C ILE A 32 -1.58 2.20 11.35
N PRO A 33 -2.03 1.90 12.59
CA PRO A 33 -1.29 2.22 13.82
C PRO A 33 0.14 1.67 13.88
N ALA A 34 0.41 0.58 13.16
CA ALA A 34 1.75 0.03 13.03
C ALA A 34 2.77 1.03 12.43
N THR A 35 2.33 1.95 11.58
CA THR A 35 3.18 2.98 10.99
C THR A 35 3.71 3.98 12.03
N ALA A 36 2.89 4.30 13.04
CA ALA A 36 3.32 5.12 14.19
C ALA A 36 4.27 4.35 15.11
N LEU A 37 4.00 3.06 15.36
CA LEU A 37 4.85 2.20 16.20
C LEU A 37 6.25 1.99 15.59
N LEU A 38 6.34 1.92 14.27
CA LEU A 38 7.61 1.83 13.53
C LEU A 38 8.23 3.20 13.25
N ASP A 39 7.63 4.28 13.73
CA ASP A 39 8.07 5.67 13.54
C ASP A 39 8.30 6.02 12.06
N LEU A 40 7.39 5.57 11.20
CA LEU A 40 7.48 5.84 9.77
C LEU A 40 7.16 7.30 9.51
N SER A 41 8.02 7.97 8.74
CA SER A 41 7.79 9.32 8.27
C SER A 41 7.61 9.35 6.75
N VAL A 42 6.78 10.27 6.25
CA VAL A 42 6.64 10.50 4.81
C VAL A 42 7.58 11.65 4.42
N LEU A 43 8.57 11.37 3.57
CA LEU A 43 9.53 12.37 3.12
C LEU A 43 9.05 13.08 1.85
N GLU A 44 8.44 12.35 0.92
CA GLU A 44 8.08 12.87 -0.40
C GLU A 44 6.80 12.21 -0.93
N THR A 45 5.97 13.01 -1.59
CA THR A 45 4.76 12.60 -2.32
C THR A 45 4.70 13.37 -3.64
N THR A 46 5.36 12.87 -4.67
CA THR A 46 5.36 13.45 -6.02
C THR A 46 4.58 12.57 -7.00
N ALA A 47 4.37 13.07 -8.23
CA ALA A 47 3.77 12.27 -9.30
C ALA A 47 4.60 11.02 -9.63
N ASP A 48 5.92 11.10 -9.46
CA ASP A 48 6.87 10.07 -9.86
C ASP A 48 7.17 9.06 -8.75
N GLN A 49 7.03 9.46 -7.47
CA GLN A 49 7.34 8.58 -6.35
C GLN A 49 6.69 9.00 -5.02
N THR A 50 6.58 8.03 -4.13
CA THR A 50 6.34 8.23 -2.69
C THR A 50 7.54 7.70 -1.93
N VAL A 51 8.09 8.50 -1.01
CA VAL A 51 9.27 8.14 -0.22
C VAL A 51 8.94 8.14 1.26
N LEU A 52 9.17 6.99 1.91
CA LEU A 52 9.04 6.84 3.36
C LEU A 52 10.40 6.66 4.02
N PHE A 53 10.49 7.09 5.27
CA PHE A 53 11.64 6.89 6.14
C PHE A 53 11.25 6.01 7.31
N ALA A 54 12.13 5.08 7.69
CA ALA A 54 11.99 4.28 8.90
C ALA A 54 13.30 4.36 9.71
N PRO A 55 13.28 4.93 10.92
CA PRO A 55 14.49 5.01 11.75
C PRO A 55 14.90 3.60 12.22
N HIS A 56 16.20 3.38 12.35
CA HIS A 56 16.75 2.06 12.67
C HIS A 56 16.29 1.55 14.03
N ALA A 57 16.26 2.43 15.03
CA ALA A 57 16.07 2.06 16.43
C ALA A 57 14.76 1.27 16.68
N PRO A 58 13.56 1.73 16.25
CA PRO A 58 12.32 0.96 16.41
C PRO A 58 12.19 -0.18 15.41
N ASN A 59 12.97 -0.17 14.33
CA ASN A 59 12.86 -1.14 13.23
C ASN A 59 13.94 -2.23 13.26
N ARG A 60 14.75 -2.36 14.32
CA ARG A 60 15.82 -3.36 14.41
C ARG A 60 15.33 -4.71 14.92
N ASN A 61 16.05 -5.77 14.57
CA ASN A 61 15.91 -7.12 15.10
C ASN A 61 17.00 -7.43 16.15
N HIS A 62 16.98 -8.65 16.69
CA HIS A 62 17.93 -9.15 17.69
C HIS A 62 19.39 -9.24 17.22
N LYS A 63 19.66 -9.08 15.91
CA LYS A 63 21.02 -9.00 15.33
C LYS A 63 21.46 -7.55 15.06
N ASN A 64 20.72 -6.56 15.55
CA ASN A 64 20.97 -5.13 15.31
C ASN A 64 21.02 -4.77 13.81
N THR A 65 20.15 -5.41 13.04
CA THR A 65 19.86 -5.06 11.63
C THR A 65 18.36 -4.82 11.50
N ALA A 66 17.89 -4.19 10.43
CA ALA A 66 16.47 -3.94 10.26
C ALA A 66 15.68 -5.27 10.24
N PHE A 67 14.56 -5.29 10.95
CA PHE A 67 13.65 -6.41 11.01
C PHE A 67 12.96 -6.59 9.65
N GLY A 68 12.93 -7.83 9.15
CA GLY A 68 12.32 -8.13 7.85
C GLY A 68 10.85 -7.71 7.80
N GLY A 69 10.09 -7.93 8.88
CA GLY A 69 8.71 -7.48 8.96
C GLY A 69 8.55 -5.95 8.91
N SER A 70 9.49 -5.19 9.48
CA SER A 70 9.50 -3.72 9.35
C SER A 70 9.74 -3.27 7.92
N ILE A 71 10.69 -3.90 7.22
CA ILE A 71 10.96 -3.63 5.80
C ILE A 71 9.72 -3.92 4.96
N ALA A 72 9.13 -5.12 5.13
CA ALA A 72 7.94 -5.53 4.37
C ALA A 72 6.73 -4.62 4.65
N LEU A 73 6.52 -4.23 5.91
CA LEU A 73 5.45 -3.31 6.28
C LEU A 73 5.66 -1.94 5.64
N ALA A 74 6.84 -1.35 5.78
CA ALA A 74 7.14 -0.04 5.20
C ALA A 74 7.00 -0.06 3.67
N ALA A 75 7.43 -1.14 3.00
CA ALA A 75 7.23 -1.33 1.57
C ALA A 75 5.75 -1.43 1.17
N THR A 76 4.97 -2.18 1.95
CA THR A 76 3.52 -2.33 1.74
C THR A 76 2.80 -1.00 1.90
N VAL A 77 3.16 -0.23 2.92
CA VAL A 77 2.60 1.10 3.18
C VAL A 77 2.98 2.08 2.07
N GLY A 78 4.22 2.04 1.57
CA GLY A 78 4.64 2.85 0.43
C GLY A 78 3.83 2.56 -0.84
N GLY A 79 3.64 1.29 -1.16
CA GLY A 79 2.78 0.86 -2.27
C GLY A 79 1.33 1.32 -2.12
N TRP A 80 0.74 1.11 -0.95
CA TRP A 80 -0.62 1.53 -0.64
C TRP A 80 -0.79 3.06 -0.75
N ALA A 81 0.13 3.82 -0.17
CA ALA A 81 0.13 5.28 -0.17
C ALA A 81 0.20 5.84 -1.60
N THR A 82 1.05 5.27 -2.46
CA THR A 82 1.15 5.67 -3.88
C THR A 82 -0.19 5.49 -4.59
N VAL A 83 -0.88 4.36 -4.42
CA VAL A 83 -2.21 4.13 -5.02
C VAL A 83 -3.25 5.09 -4.46
N TYR A 84 -3.22 5.31 -3.14
CA TYR A 84 -4.13 6.21 -2.46
C TYR A 84 -4.03 7.66 -2.97
N LEU A 85 -2.81 8.13 -3.24
CA LEU A 85 -2.56 9.48 -3.78
C LEU A 85 -2.96 9.64 -5.25
N HIS A 86 -2.75 8.61 -6.08
CA HIS A 86 -2.84 8.72 -7.55
C HIS A 86 -4.12 8.16 -8.17
N CYS A 87 -4.90 7.38 -7.40
CA CYS A 87 -6.15 6.78 -7.85
C CYS A 87 -7.32 7.20 -6.95
N PRO A 88 -7.80 8.46 -7.06
CA PRO A 88 -8.93 8.92 -6.27
C PRO A 88 -10.23 8.17 -6.56
N GLU A 89 -10.32 7.54 -7.72
CA GLU A 89 -11.44 6.72 -8.14
C GLU A 89 -11.65 5.50 -7.21
N SER A 90 -10.62 5.08 -6.49
CA SER A 90 -10.69 4.00 -5.50
C SER A 90 -11.55 4.34 -4.27
N ASP A 91 -11.79 5.63 -4.01
CA ASP A 91 -12.50 6.10 -2.81
C ASP A 91 -11.88 5.55 -1.51
N GLY A 92 -10.56 5.34 -1.50
CA GLY A 92 -9.83 4.75 -0.39
C GLY A 92 -10.04 3.24 -0.18
N ASN A 93 -10.83 2.57 -1.02
CA ASN A 93 -11.08 1.13 -0.95
C ASN A 93 -9.94 0.33 -1.60
N ILE A 94 -8.75 0.42 -1.00
CA ILE A 94 -7.52 -0.21 -1.49
C ILE A 94 -7.15 -1.35 -0.54
N VAL A 95 -7.03 -2.57 -1.08
CA VAL A 95 -6.56 -3.76 -0.36
C VAL A 95 -5.37 -4.36 -1.10
N ILE A 96 -4.31 -4.67 -0.36
CA ILE A 96 -3.14 -5.37 -0.89
C ILE A 96 -3.48 -6.85 -1.02
N GLN A 97 -3.45 -7.38 -2.24
CA GLN A 97 -3.73 -8.80 -2.51
C GLN A 97 -2.51 -9.69 -2.28
N GLU A 98 -1.36 -9.22 -2.73
CA GLU A 98 -0.09 -9.93 -2.67
C GLU A 98 1.05 -8.90 -2.59
N GLY A 99 2.12 -9.27 -1.88
CA GLY A 99 3.36 -8.52 -1.83
C GLY A 99 4.53 -9.48 -1.65
N THR A 100 5.56 -9.33 -2.48
CA THR A 100 6.79 -10.13 -2.41
C THR A 100 7.94 -9.24 -1.93
N THR A 101 8.76 -9.74 -1.01
CA THR A 101 9.93 -9.02 -0.50
C THR A 101 11.15 -9.93 -0.53
N ARG A 102 12.23 -9.46 -1.16
CA ARG A 102 13.50 -10.19 -1.24
C ARG A 102 14.58 -9.47 -0.43
N TYR A 103 15.15 -10.16 0.55
CA TYR A 103 16.19 -9.63 1.43
C TYR A 103 17.57 -9.96 0.89
N LEU A 104 18.23 -8.98 0.26
CA LEU A 104 19.51 -9.19 -0.41
C LEU A 104 20.71 -9.13 0.55
N ARG A 105 20.67 -8.19 1.51
CA ARG A 105 21.73 -7.97 2.50
C ARG A 105 21.14 -7.44 3.81
N PRO A 106 21.81 -7.64 4.96
CA PRO A 106 21.37 -7.04 6.21
C PRO A 106 21.46 -5.51 6.16
N ALA A 107 20.36 -4.84 6.51
CA ALA A 107 20.28 -3.38 6.62
C ALA A 107 20.70 -2.93 8.02
N ARG A 108 21.74 -2.09 8.14
CA ARG A 108 22.34 -1.72 9.45
C ARG A 108 22.00 -0.30 9.91
N GLY A 109 21.34 0.48 9.07
CA GLY A 109 21.00 1.87 9.33
C GLY A 109 19.50 2.12 9.27
N ASN A 110 19.16 3.40 9.18
CA ASN A 110 17.83 3.85 8.85
C ASN A 110 17.46 3.34 7.45
N LEU A 111 16.17 3.20 7.19
CA LEU A 111 15.66 2.78 5.89
C LEU A 111 15.06 3.98 5.18
N THR A 112 15.38 4.11 3.90
CA THR A 112 14.58 4.90 2.95
C THR A 112 13.86 3.94 2.03
N ILE A 113 12.53 4.02 2.00
CA ILE A 113 11.66 3.19 1.17
C ILE A 113 11.18 4.06 0.02
N ILE A 114 11.64 3.76 -1.18
CA ILE A 114 11.27 4.49 -2.39
C ILE A 114 10.24 3.67 -3.14
N THR A 115 9.04 4.21 -3.32
CA THR A 115 7.98 3.61 -4.14
C THR A 115 7.81 4.43 -5.40
N ARG A 116 8.27 3.92 -6.54
CA ARG A 116 8.12 4.61 -7.82
C ARG A 116 6.71 4.43 -8.38
N SER A 117 6.14 5.52 -8.86
CA SER A 117 4.89 5.50 -9.59
C SER A 117 5.05 4.73 -10.90
N PRO A 118 4.00 4.01 -11.33
CA PRO A 118 3.95 3.42 -12.65
C PRO A 118 3.78 4.51 -13.74
N PRO A 119 4.14 4.21 -15.00
CA PRO A 119 3.83 5.02 -16.16
C PRO A 119 2.35 5.40 -16.23
N ALA A 120 2.09 6.56 -16.84
CA ALA A 120 0.73 7.10 -16.98
C ALA A 120 -0.27 6.11 -17.62
N GLU A 121 0.17 5.29 -18.58
CA GLU A 121 -0.68 4.30 -19.24
C GLU A 121 -1.24 3.24 -18.27
N GLU A 122 -0.47 2.85 -17.25
CA GLU A 122 -0.90 1.86 -16.27
C GLU A 122 -1.91 2.48 -15.31
N TRP A 123 -1.70 3.74 -14.91
CA TRP A 123 -2.71 4.49 -14.16
C TRP A 123 -4.02 4.59 -14.94
N GLN A 124 -3.98 4.85 -16.25
CA GLN A 124 -5.20 4.91 -17.07
C GLN A 124 -5.93 3.57 -17.10
N LYS A 125 -5.20 2.44 -17.21
CA LYS A 125 -5.79 1.10 -17.12
C LYS A 125 -6.47 0.87 -15.77
N LEU A 126 -5.79 1.21 -14.67
CA LEU A 126 -6.33 1.06 -13.32
C LEU A 126 -7.60 1.90 -13.11
N LYS A 127 -7.59 3.16 -13.54
CA LYS A 127 -8.75 4.08 -13.46
C LYS A 127 -9.94 3.57 -14.25
N THR A 128 -9.70 3.12 -15.49
CA THR A 128 -10.75 2.53 -16.34
C THR A 128 -11.36 1.29 -15.68
N MET A 129 -10.55 0.47 -15.04
CA MET A 129 -11.02 -0.70 -14.30
C MET A 129 -11.94 -0.28 -13.13
N PHE A 130 -11.53 0.68 -12.30
CA PHE A 130 -12.37 1.16 -11.18
C PHE A 130 -13.71 1.74 -11.66
N GLU A 131 -13.70 2.53 -12.74
CA GLU A 131 -14.93 3.13 -13.28
C GLU A 131 -15.89 2.08 -13.87
N ARG A 132 -15.38 1.02 -14.50
CA ARG A 132 -16.21 -0.11 -14.94
C ARG A 132 -16.88 -0.82 -13.76
N HIS A 133 -16.14 -1.08 -12.69
CA HIS A 133 -16.66 -1.77 -11.51
C HIS A 133 -17.68 -0.92 -10.74
N LYS A 134 -17.56 0.41 -10.75
CA LYS A 134 -18.60 1.31 -10.19
C LYS A 134 -19.92 1.17 -10.94
N LYS A 135 -19.89 1.04 -12.28
CA LYS A 135 -21.09 0.90 -13.12
C LYS A 135 -21.76 -0.47 -13.00
N GLU A 136 -21.00 -1.53 -12.73
CA GLU A 136 -21.52 -2.89 -12.56
C GLU A 136 -22.16 -3.14 -11.17
N LYS A 137 -22.11 -2.18 -10.23
CA LYS A 137 -22.87 -2.23 -8.95
C LYS A 137 -24.38 -1.99 -9.18
N SER A 138 -25.03 -2.86 -9.94
CA SER A 138 -26.47 -3.13 -9.85
C SER A 138 -26.73 -4.04 -8.64
N PRO A 139 -27.85 -3.92 -7.89
CA PRO A 139 -28.04 -4.63 -6.62
C PRO A 139 -28.28 -6.13 -6.86
N CYS A 140 -27.20 -6.89 -7.04
CA CYS A 140 -27.27 -8.33 -7.14
C CYS A 140 -27.31 -8.94 -5.72
N LYS A 141 -28.40 -9.64 -5.41
CA LYS A 141 -28.64 -10.33 -4.13
C LYS A 141 -27.46 -11.21 -3.73
N PRO A 142 -27.22 -11.41 -2.42
CA PRO A 142 -26.07 -12.18 -1.93
C PRO A 142 -26.21 -13.64 -2.38
N LYS A 143 -25.40 -14.06 -3.35
CA LYS A 143 -25.10 -15.46 -3.60
C LYS A 143 -23.73 -15.76 -2.99
N SER A 144 -23.67 -16.79 -2.15
CA SER A 144 -22.43 -17.40 -1.67
C SER A 144 -21.62 -17.86 -2.89
N ILE A 145 -20.57 -17.12 -3.23
CA ILE A 145 -19.65 -17.46 -4.32
C ILE A 145 -18.33 -17.90 -3.67
N ARG A 146 -18.11 -19.21 -3.62
CA ARG A 146 -16.80 -19.80 -3.30
C ARG A 146 -15.87 -19.55 -4.48
N LYS A 147 -14.65 -19.07 -4.20
CA LYS A 147 -13.47 -19.05 -5.10
C LYS A 147 -13.86 -18.82 -6.58
N THR A 148 -14.31 -17.62 -6.91
CA THR A 148 -14.40 -17.23 -8.32
C THR A 148 -13.76 -15.86 -8.44
N ASN A 149 -12.72 -15.83 -9.27
CA ASN A 149 -11.85 -14.71 -9.62
C ASN A 149 -12.66 -13.47 -10.02
N TRP A 150 -13.11 -12.69 -9.04
CA TRP A 150 -13.86 -11.43 -9.24
C TRP A 150 -13.01 -10.16 -9.10
N LEU A 151 -11.69 -10.32 -9.09
CA LEU A 151 -10.82 -9.34 -9.72
C LEU A 151 -10.19 -10.05 -10.93
N PRO A 152 -10.17 -9.44 -12.13
CA PRO A 152 -9.06 -9.71 -13.04
C PRO A 152 -7.83 -9.52 -12.18
N SER A 153 -7.01 -10.57 -12.10
CA SER A 153 -5.90 -10.62 -11.18
C SER A 153 -5.10 -9.34 -11.33
N LEU A 154 -5.16 -8.49 -10.29
CA LEU A 154 -4.29 -7.32 -10.21
C LEU A 154 -2.83 -7.75 -10.23
N THR A 155 -2.54 -9.06 -10.14
CA THR A 155 -1.23 -9.68 -10.37
C THR A 155 -0.58 -9.26 -11.68
N ASP A 156 -1.35 -8.99 -12.74
CA ASP A 156 -0.77 -8.75 -14.07
C ASP A 156 -0.50 -7.26 -14.34
N VAL A 157 -1.20 -6.36 -13.64
CA VAL A 157 -0.98 -4.89 -13.73
C VAL A 157 -0.18 -4.37 -12.52
N LEU A 158 -0.16 -5.11 -11.41
CA LEU A 158 0.59 -4.80 -10.18
C LEU A 158 1.62 -5.90 -9.86
N SER A 159 2.38 -6.37 -10.86
CA SER A 159 3.68 -7.02 -10.60
C SER A 159 4.75 -6.02 -10.11
N TYR A 160 4.33 -4.83 -9.64
CA TYR A 160 5.13 -3.64 -9.39
C TYR A 160 6.04 -3.67 -8.15
N TRP A 161 6.09 -4.81 -7.46
CA TRP A 161 6.88 -4.97 -6.24
C TRP A 161 8.40 -4.99 -6.46
N ASP A 162 8.86 -4.96 -7.71
CA ASP A 162 10.29 -4.79 -8.05
C ASP A 162 10.80 -3.34 -7.93
N LYS A 163 9.91 -2.35 -7.71
CA LYS A 163 10.30 -0.92 -7.63
C LYS A 163 10.27 -0.33 -6.23
N VAL A 164 9.99 -1.14 -5.21
CA VAL A 164 10.12 -0.74 -3.81
C VAL A 164 11.46 -1.21 -3.28
N SER A 165 12.39 -0.27 -3.12
CA SER A 165 13.69 -0.56 -2.51
C SER A 165 13.77 0.06 -1.12
N ALA A 166 14.16 -0.76 -0.15
CA ALA A 166 14.63 -0.28 1.13
C ALA A 166 16.15 -0.12 1.03
N VAL A 167 16.63 1.11 1.09
CA VAL A 167 18.06 1.41 1.11
C VAL A 167 18.46 1.76 2.54
N SER A 168 19.54 1.13 3.01
CA SER A 168 20.20 1.38 4.29
C SER A 168 21.66 1.74 4.07
#